data_AF-A0A8X7E4L3-F1
#
_entry.id   AF-A0A8X7E4L3-F1
#
_cell.length_a   1.000
_cell.length_b   1.000
_cell.length_c   1.000
_cell.angle_alpha   90.00
_cell.angle_beta   90.00
_cell.angle_gamma   90.00
#
_symmetry.space_group_name_H-M   'P 1'
#
loop_
_entity.id
_entity.type
_entity.pdbx_description
1 polymer ?
#
loop_
_entity_poly.entity_id
_entity_poly.type
_entity_poly.pdbx_seq_one_letter_code
_entity_poly.pdbx_strand_id
1 'polypeptide(L)'
;MRVFGLVPPGDVVGAAKEILARYEDPFLVASPRAVAGPRHALLSLRRAVRSFEARTNIAKTVHMEALLYLTGTRNIGRALELAAVSEGDPGIVLVAERPPEGWELREEL
;
A
#
# COMPACT_ATOMS: atom_id res chain seq x y z
N MET A 1 7.46 -11.03 -1.41
CA MET A 1 6.92 -9.74 -0.91
C MET A 1 7.32 -9.55 0.55
N ARG A 2 7.77 -8.33 0.88
CA ARG A 2 8.15 -7.86 2.21
C ARG A 2 7.40 -6.56 2.50
N VAL A 3 7.34 -6.17 3.77
CA VAL A 3 6.73 -4.90 4.20
C VAL A 3 7.85 -3.95 4.58
N PHE A 4 7.75 -2.69 4.15
CA PHE A 4 8.70 -1.64 4.40
C PHE A 4 7.96 -0.42 4.97
N GLY A 5 8.46 0.10 6.10
CA GLY A 5 8.14 1.44 6.56
C GLY A 5 9.12 2.43 5.90
N LEU A 6 8.59 3.41 5.18
CA LEU A 6 9.38 4.38 4.44
C LEU A 6 9.16 5.78 5.00
N VAL A 7 10.25 6.52 5.22
CA VAL A 7 10.19 7.94 5.54
C VAL A 7 10.86 8.70 4.40
N PRO A 8 10.10 9.24 3.44
CA PRO A 8 10.69 9.90 2.27
C PRO A 8 11.38 11.22 2.67
N PRO A 9 12.47 11.59 1.99
CA PRO A 9 13.09 12.89 2.14
C PRO A 9 12.22 13.95 1.42
N GLY A 10 11.17 14.44 2.08
CA GLY A 10 10.30 15.49 1.54
C GLY A 10 8.82 15.20 1.67
N ASP A 11 8.04 15.63 0.66
CA ASP A 11 6.58 15.46 0.65
C ASP A 11 6.20 13.98 0.50
N VAL A 12 5.49 13.47 1.51
CA VAL A 12 5.03 12.08 1.60
C VAL A 12 4.02 11.73 0.49
N VAL A 13 3.23 12.70 0.02
CA VAL A 13 2.25 12.46 -1.05
C VAL A 13 2.96 12.34 -2.40
N GLY A 14 3.90 13.24 -2.70
CA GLY A 14 4.75 13.16 -3.89
C GLY A 14 5.53 11.86 -3.96
N ALA A 15 6.13 11.46 -2.83
CA ALA A 15 6.78 10.17 -2.65
C ALA A 15 5.84 8.97 -2.95
N ALA A 16 4.62 8.97 -2.40
CA ALA A 16 3.65 7.92 -2.68
C ALA A 16 3.26 7.86 -4.18
N LYS A 17 3.09 9.02 -4.84
CA LYS A 17 2.83 9.10 -6.28
C LYS A 17 3.98 8.56 -7.12
N GLU A 18 5.22 8.82 -6.71
CA GLU A 18 6.41 8.26 -7.37
C GLU A 18 6.44 6.73 -7.29
N ILE A 19 6.14 6.16 -6.12
CA ILE A 19 6.02 4.71 -5.96
C ILE A 19 4.91 4.16 -6.85
N LEU A 20 3.72 4.76 -6.83
CA LEU A 20 2.59 4.34 -7.65
C LEU A 20 2.89 4.37 -9.15
N ALA A 21 3.73 5.30 -9.61
CA ALA A 21 4.11 5.43 -11.02
C ALA A 21 5.24 4.46 -11.44
N ARG A 22 6.07 4.00 -10.50
CA ARG A 22 7.26 3.18 -10.78
C ARG A 22 7.08 1.69 -10.54
N TYR A 23 6.23 1.32 -9.59
CA TYR A 23 6.06 -0.08 -9.22
C TYR A 23 5.04 -0.76 -10.13
N GLU A 24 5.43 -1.91 -10.65
CA GLU A 24 4.50 -2.82 -11.30
C GLU A 24 3.78 -3.67 -10.25
N ASP A 25 2.51 -3.98 -10.50
CA ASP A 25 1.75 -4.89 -9.66
C ASP A 25 2.46 -6.27 -9.61
N PRO A 26 2.42 -6.97 -8.46
CA PRO A 26 1.66 -6.64 -7.26
C PRO A 26 2.44 -5.78 -6.26
N PHE A 27 1.82 -4.71 -5.78
CA PHE A 27 2.31 -3.95 -4.63
C PHE A 27 1.16 -3.33 -3.82
N LEU A 28 1.46 -2.83 -2.63
CA LEU A 28 0.55 -2.02 -1.81
C LEU A 28 1.29 -0.79 -1.30
N VAL A 29 0.69 0.38 -1.49
CA VAL A 29 1.10 1.64 -0.85
C VAL A 29 -0.06 2.10 0.02
N ALA A 30 0.19 2.41 1.29
CA ALA A 30 -0.85 2.86 2.20
C ALA A 30 -0.31 3.82 3.25
N SER A 31 -1.20 4.62 3.82
CA SER A 31 -0.95 5.38 5.04
C SER A 31 -0.62 4.42 6.19
N PRO A 32 0.44 4.69 6.99
CA PRO A 32 0.72 3.93 8.22
C PRO A 32 -0.46 3.92 9.19
N ARG A 33 -1.29 4.97 9.20
CA ARG A 33 -2.47 5.08 10.08
C ARG A 33 -3.55 4.05 9.78
N ALA A 34 -3.56 3.50 8.56
CA ALA A 34 -4.51 2.49 8.13
C ALA A 34 -4.00 1.05 8.32
N VAL A 35 -2.77 0.88 8.82
CA VAL A 35 -2.09 -0.41 8.90
C VAL A 35 -1.87 -0.81 10.36
N ALA A 36 -2.61 -1.81 10.83
CA ALA A 36 -2.44 -2.41 12.17
C ALA A 36 -1.16 -3.25 12.36
N GLY A 37 -0.16 -3.10 11.49
CA GLY A 37 1.12 -3.81 11.52
C GLY A 37 1.44 -4.63 10.25
N PRO A 38 2.66 -5.21 10.14
CA PRO A 38 3.17 -5.81 8.89
C PRO A 38 2.30 -6.95 8.36
N ARG A 39 1.79 -7.81 9.25
CA ARG A 39 0.94 -8.94 8.88
C ARG A 39 -0.37 -8.47 8.23
N HIS A 40 -0.93 -7.35 8.69
CA HIS A 40 -2.16 -6.79 8.13
C HIS A 40 -1.96 -6.36 6.68
N ALA A 41 -0.91 -5.59 6.40
CA ALA A 41 -0.58 -5.13 5.06
C ALA A 41 -0.26 -6.31 4.12
N LEU A 42 0.59 -7.24 4.56
CA LEU A 42 0.98 -8.40 3.75
C LEU A 42 -0.20 -9.32 3.43
N LEU A 43 -1.10 -9.56 4.39
CA LEU A 43 -2.28 -10.40 4.17
C LEU A 43 -3.26 -9.75 3.19
N SER A 44 -3.42 -8.42 3.28
CA SER A 44 -4.30 -7.65 2.38
C SER A 44 -3.85 -7.77 0.93
N LEU A 45 -2.54 -7.60 0.68
CA LEU A 45 -2.00 -7.78 -0.67
C LEU A 45 -2.10 -9.24 -1.16
N ARG A 46 -1.82 -10.23 -0.31
CA ARG A 46 -2.01 -11.65 -0.67
C ARG A 46 -3.46 -12.01 -0.98
N ARG A 47 -4.44 -11.33 -0.38
CA ARG A 47 -5.86 -11.52 -0.69
C ARG A 47 -6.22 -10.88 -2.02
N ALA A 48 -5.69 -9.70 -2.30
CA ALA A 48 -5.86 -9.03 -3.59
C ALA A 48 -5.28 -9.87 -4.75
N VAL A 49 -4.04 -10.34 -4.63
CA VAL A 49 -3.43 -11.23 -5.65
C VAL A 49 -4.32 -12.45 -5.91
N ARG A 50 -4.77 -13.11 -4.84
CA ARG A 50 -5.67 -14.28 -4.96
C ARG A 50 -7.01 -13.94 -5.60
N SER A 51 -7.60 -12.77 -5.36
CA SER A 51 -8.85 -12.41 -6.02
C SER A 51 -8.67 -12.13 -7.52
N PHE A 52 -7.52 -11.58 -7.93
CA PHE A 52 -7.14 -11.46 -9.34
C PHE A 52 -6.91 -12.82 -10.02
N GLU A 53 -6.14 -13.71 -9.39
CA GLU A 53 -5.92 -15.08 -9.88
C GLU A 53 -7.25 -15.83 -10.06
N ALA A 54 -8.17 -15.66 -9.10
CA ALA A 54 -9.51 -16.25 -9.15
C ALA A 54 -10.52 -15.47 -10.02
N ARG A 55 -10.13 -14.34 -10.61
CA ARG A 55 -11.01 -13.43 -11.39
C ARG A 55 -12.28 -13.00 -10.65
N THR A 56 -12.14 -12.76 -9.35
CA THR A 56 -13.22 -12.31 -8.43
C THR A 56 -12.98 -10.90 -7.88
N ASN A 57 -11.92 -10.24 -8.36
CA ASN A 57 -11.56 -8.88 -7.99
C ASN A 57 -12.64 -7.87 -8.38
N ILE A 58 -12.74 -6.78 -7.61
CA ILE A 58 -13.64 -5.65 -7.87
C ILE A 58 -12.87 -4.54 -8.57
N ALA A 59 -11.66 -4.25 -8.06
CA ALA A 59 -10.83 -3.19 -8.58
C ALA A 59 -10.06 -3.63 -9.85
N LYS A 60 -9.56 -2.64 -10.59
CA LYS A 60 -8.84 -2.85 -11.85
C LYS A 60 -7.35 -3.17 -11.66
N THR A 61 -6.78 -2.88 -10.50
CA THR A 61 -5.37 -3.14 -10.15
C THR A 61 -5.26 -3.89 -8.84
N VAL A 62 -4.18 -4.64 -8.66
CA VAL A 62 -3.94 -5.40 -7.43
C VAL A 62 -3.76 -4.45 -6.26
N HIS A 63 -3.06 -3.33 -6.46
CA HIS A 63 -2.94 -2.26 -5.47
C HIS A 63 -4.29 -1.78 -4.93
N MET A 64 -5.23 -1.43 -5.81
CA MET A 64 -6.53 -0.92 -5.38
C MET A 64 -7.36 -1.98 -4.68
N GLU A 65 -7.31 -3.22 -5.16
CA GLU A 65 -7.97 -4.35 -4.49
C GLU A 65 -7.37 -4.64 -3.12
N ALA A 66 -6.05 -4.46 -2.96
CA ALA A 66 -5.37 -4.59 -1.67
C ALA A 66 -5.85 -3.53 -0.68
N LEU A 67 -6.12 -2.29 -1.12
CA LEU A 67 -6.73 -1.26 -0.27
C LEU A 67 -8.15 -1.63 0.17
N LEU A 68 -8.96 -2.27 -0.70
CA LEU A 68 -10.28 -2.78 -0.33
C LEU A 68 -10.19 -3.83 0.79
N TYR A 69 -9.24 -4.77 0.68
CA TYR A 69 -8.98 -5.76 1.73
C TYR A 69 -8.42 -5.14 3.01
N LEU A 70 -7.53 -4.15 2.90
CA LEU A 70 -6.91 -3.46 4.03
C LEU A 70 -7.94 -2.69 4.85
N THR A 71 -8.90 -2.05 4.19
CA THR A 71 -9.91 -1.20 4.82
C THR A 71 -11.21 -1.95 5.14
N GLY A 72 -11.35 -3.20 4.69
CA GLY A 72 -12.54 -4.02 4.92
C GLY A 72 -13.79 -3.51 4.21
N THR A 73 -13.65 -2.73 3.13
CA THR A 73 -14.78 -2.20 2.35
C THR A 73 -14.68 -2.58 0.88
N ARG A 74 -15.82 -2.61 0.19
CA ARG A 74 -15.91 -2.80 -1.28
C ARG A 74 -16.00 -1.47 -2.04
N ASN A 75 -16.14 -0.35 -1.34
CA ASN A 75 -16.23 0.98 -1.94
C ASN A 75 -14.82 1.58 -2.14
N ILE A 76 -14.45 1.81 -3.40
CA ILE A 76 -13.13 2.33 -3.79
C ILE A 76 -12.86 3.72 -3.20
N GLY A 77 -13.82 4.64 -3.30
CA GLY A 77 -13.67 6.00 -2.76
C GLY A 77 -13.44 5.98 -1.25
N ARG A 78 -14.23 5.17 -0.54
CA ARG A 78 -14.06 5.02 0.92
C ARG A 78 -12.73 4.37 1.29
N ALA A 79 -12.23 3.41 0.52
CA ALA A 79 -10.94 2.79 0.78
C ALA A 79 -9.79 3.80 0.61
N LEU A 80 -9.87 4.68 -0.40
CA LEU A 80 -8.91 5.76 -0.60
C LEU A 80 -8.94 6.77 0.55
N GLU A 81 -10.13 7.21 0.99
CA GLU A 81 -10.27 8.10 2.15
C GLU A 81 -9.63 7.53 3.43
N LEU A 82 -9.70 6.22 3.61
CA LEU A 82 -9.23 5.55 4.82
C LEU A 82 -7.75 5.20 4.79
N ALA A 83 -7.19 4.90 3.61
CA ALA A 83 -5.88 4.26 3.52
C ALA A 83 -4.91 4.90 2.52
N ALA A 84 -5.33 5.85 1.70
CA ALA A 84 -4.39 6.59 0.85
C ALA A 84 -3.44 7.42 1.72
N VAL A 85 -2.18 7.48 1.29
CA VAL A 85 -1.18 8.35 1.91
C VAL A 85 -1.64 9.79 1.75
N SER A 86 -1.66 10.53 2.86
CA SER A 86 -2.13 11.91 2.90
C SER A 86 -1.07 12.84 3.49
N GLU A 87 -1.24 14.14 3.26
CA GLU A 87 -0.42 15.16 3.92
C GLU A 87 -0.49 14.98 5.45
N GLY A 88 0.66 15.04 6.12
CA GLY A 88 0.76 14.83 7.56
C GLY A 88 0.84 13.36 8.01
N ASP A 89 0.91 12.40 7.08
CA ASP A 89 1.34 11.04 7.44
C ASP A 89 2.82 11.00 7.81
N PRO A 90 3.21 10.20 8.81
CA PRO A 90 4.61 10.12 9.27
C PRO A 90 5.52 9.36 8.30
N GLY A 91 4.97 8.80 7.23
CA GLY A 91 5.68 7.97 6.27
C GLY A 91 4.71 7.18 5.40
N ILE A 92 5.22 6.13 4.77
CA ILE A 92 4.50 5.27 3.83
C ILE A 92 4.70 3.82 4.22
N VAL A 93 3.62 3.03 4.17
CA VAL A 93 3.72 1.57 4.16
C VAL A 93 3.80 1.09 2.72
N LEU A 94 4.88 0.39 2.39
CA LEU A 94 5.05 -0.29 1.12
C LEU A 94 5.08 -1.81 1.35
N VAL A 95 4.24 -2.55 0.63
CA VAL A 95 4.41 -3.99 0.46
C VAL A 95 4.84 -4.24 -0.98
N ALA A 96 6.07 -4.71 -1.16
CA ALA A 96 6.67 -4.95 -2.47
C ALA A 96 7.71 -6.07 -2.39
N GLU A 97 8.31 -6.47 -3.51
CA GLU A 97 9.47 -7.38 -3.48
C GLU A 97 10.72 -6.69 -2.94
N ARG A 98 10.93 -5.42 -3.33
CA ARG A 98 12.10 -4.61 -3.02
C ARG A 98 11.67 -3.20 -2.60
N PRO A 99 12.39 -2.54 -1.68
CA PRO A 99 12.14 -1.14 -1.36
C PRO A 99 12.61 -0.21 -2.48
N PRO A 100 12.18 1.06 -2.51
CA PRO A 100 12.70 2.05 -3.45
C PRO A 100 14.17 2.35 -3.14
N GLU A 101 14.99 2.50 -4.18
CA GLU A 101 16.40 2.85 -4.03
C GLU A 101 16.58 4.28 -3.48
N GLY A 102 17.53 4.47 -2.57
CA GLY A 102 17.89 5.78 -2.03
C GLY A 102 16.97 6.33 -0.93
N TRP A 103 16.02 5.54 -0.43
CA TRP A 103 15.12 5.94 0.66
C TRP A 103 15.56 5.34 2.00
N GLU A 104 15.44 6.13 3.08
CA GLU A 104 15.66 5.61 4.43
C GLU A 104 14.56 4.61 4.80
N LEU A 105 14.98 3.40 5.15
CA LEU A 105 14.10 2.35 5.64
C LEU A 105 13.95 2.49 7.15
N ARG A 106 12.71 2.57 7.63
CA ARG A 106 12.42 2.31 9.04
C ARG A 106 11.81 0.91 9.17
N GLU A 107 12.51 0.04 9.87
CA GLU A 107 11.96 -1.25 10.32
C GLU A 107 11.08 -1.06 11.56
N GLU A 108 10.07 -0.18 11.52
CA GLU A 108 9.04 -0.16 12.55
C GLU A 108 7.67 0.07 11.91
N LEU A 109 6.85 -0.99 11.96
CA LEU A 109 5.42 -1.02 11.66
C LEU A 109 4.69 -1.78 12.74
#